data_AF-A0A6C0DAJ8-F1
#
_entry.id   AF-A0A6C0DAJ8-F1
#
_cell.length_a   1.000
_cell.length_b   1.000
_cell.length_c   1.000
_cell.angle_alpha   90.00
_cell.angle_beta   90.00
_cell.angle_gamma   90.00
#
_symmetry.space_group_name_H-M   'P 1'
#
loop_
_entity.id
_entity.type
_entity.pdbx_description
1 polymer ?
#
loop_
_entity_poly.entity_id
_entity_poly.type
_entity_poly.pdbx_seq_one_letter_code
_entity_poly.pdbx_strand_id
1 'polypeptide(L)'
;MSTKIGGFNYNNIDMYINGGRKTVRKVAIKNGKGHKSLSHYKKGKKMFTVKKPLTIIEIVTIQRGQFIPGLFRDCKGPDCMKNKTKKSSRRLK
;
A
#
# COMPACT_ATOMS: atom_id res chain seq x y z
N MET A 1 9.00 -19.01 19.16
CA MET A 1 9.72 -17.79 19.56
C MET A 1 8.73 -16.66 19.77
N SER A 2 8.61 -16.13 21.00
CA SER A 2 7.73 -14.98 21.28
C SER A 2 8.47 -13.69 20.93
N THR A 3 8.15 -13.09 19.78
CA THR A 3 8.69 -11.78 19.40
C THR A 3 7.98 -10.71 20.21
N LYS A 4 8.70 -10.02 21.09
CA LYS A 4 8.19 -8.83 21.77
C LYS A 4 8.00 -7.71 20.72
N ILE A 5 6.75 -7.44 20.38
CA ILE A 5 6.35 -6.39 19.42
C ILE A 5 6.23 -5.02 20.12
N GLY A 6 6.05 -5.02 21.44
CA GLY A 6 5.98 -3.81 22.26
C GLY A 6 7.24 -2.94 22.11
N GLY A 7 7.05 -1.63 21.99
CA GLY A 7 8.12 -0.66 21.81
C GLY A 7 8.67 -0.51 20.39
N PHE A 8 8.31 -1.38 19.44
CA PHE A 8 8.80 -1.26 18.07
C PHE A 8 8.19 -0.04 17.35
N ASN A 9 9.06 0.83 16.84
CA ASN A 9 8.71 2.00 16.06
C ASN A 9 9.37 1.92 14.68
N TYR A 10 8.61 2.23 13.64
CA TYR A 10 9.10 2.20 12.26
C TYR A 10 8.33 3.21 11.40
N ASN A 11 9.01 3.89 10.50
CA ASN A 11 8.38 4.79 9.55
C ASN A 11 9.12 4.70 8.22
N ASN A 12 8.39 4.39 7.15
CA ASN A 12 8.91 4.38 5.80
C ASN A 12 7.93 5.04 4.84
N ILE A 13 8.45 5.84 3.92
CA ILE A 13 7.70 6.55 2.90
C ILE A 13 8.40 6.33 1.57
N ASP A 14 7.70 5.71 0.64
CA ASP A 14 8.11 5.54 -0.75
C ASP A 14 7.24 6.42 -1.66
N MET A 15 7.86 7.09 -2.62
CA MET A 15 7.21 8.00 -3.54
C MET A 15 7.58 7.66 -4.97
N TYR A 16 6.56 7.37 -5.76
CA TYR A 16 6.69 7.14 -7.19
C TYR A 16 5.98 8.24 -7.97
N ILE A 17 6.69 8.87 -8.92
CA ILE A 17 6.18 9.95 -9.75
C ILE A 17 6.30 9.53 -11.22
N ASN A 18 5.21 9.67 -11.97
CA ASN A 18 5.20 9.43 -13.41
C ASN A 18 4.19 10.36 -14.10
N GLY A 19 4.66 11.22 -15.01
CA GLY A 19 3.81 11.99 -15.93
C GLY A 19 2.69 12.76 -15.23
N GLY A 20 3.01 13.54 -14.20
CA GLY A 20 2.05 14.32 -13.42
C GLY A 20 1.14 13.50 -12.48
N ARG A 21 1.33 12.18 -12.40
CA ARG A 21 0.76 11.33 -11.35
C ARG A 21 1.81 11.08 -10.28
N LYS A 22 1.39 11.08 -9.02
CA LYS A 22 2.24 10.73 -7.88
C LYS A 22 1.55 9.71 -7.00
N THR A 23 2.25 8.65 -6.64
CA THR A 23 1.77 7.62 -5.71
C THR A 23 2.70 7.60 -4.51
N VAL A 24 2.13 7.73 -3.32
CA VAL A 24 2.86 7.71 -2.04
C VAL A 24 2.45 6.49 -1.26
N ARG A 25 3.41 5.61 -0.98
CA ARG A 25 3.27 4.44 -0.10
C ARG A 25 3.87 4.78 1.24
N LYS A 26 3.12 4.59 2.32
CA LYS A 26 3.62 4.85 3.68
C LYS A 26 3.32 3.67 4.59
N VAL A 27 4.29 3.32 5.41
CA VAL A 27 4.18 2.36 6.52
C VAL A 27 4.58 3.09 7.79
N ALA A 28 3.73 3.10 8.80
CA ALA A 28 4.02 3.69 10.09
C ALA A 28 3.62 2.73 11.21
N ILE A 29 4.57 2.38 12.08
CA ILE A 29 4.41 1.55 13.26
C ILE A 29 4.88 2.37 14.46
N LYS A 30 4.05 2.44 15.50
CA LYS A 30 4.37 3.07 16.78
C LYS A 30 3.95 2.13 17.91
N ASN A 31 4.87 1.83 18.81
CA ASN A 31 4.67 0.92 19.93
C ASN A 31 4.00 -0.41 19.51
N GLY A 32 4.50 -1.02 18.44
CA GLY A 32 4.02 -2.31 17.97
C GLY A 32 2.65 -2.30 17.27
N LYS A 33 2.05 -1.13 17.05
CA LYS A 33 0.80 -0.96 16.29
C LYS A 33 1.05 -0.07 15.10
N GLY A 34 0.52 -0.41 13.93
CA GLY A 34 0.81 0.37 12.74
C GLY A 34 -0.23 0.30 11.65
N HIS A 35 -0.02 1.14 10.64
CA HIS A 35 -0.84 1.20 9.45
C HIS A 35 0.01 1.35 8.20
N LYS A 36 -0.50 0.81 7.11
CA LYS A 36 -0.05 1.05 5.75
C LYS A 36 -1.04 1.99 5.05
N SER A 37 -0.54 2.85 4.18
CA SER A 37 -1.39 3.73 3.39
C SER A 37 -0.84 3.97 1.98
N LEU A 38 -1.75 4.11 1.03
CA LEU A 38 -1.48 4.44 -0.36
C LEU A 38 -2.25 5.72 -0.71
N SER A 39 -1.52 6.78 -1.07
CA SER A 39 -2.11 8.05 -1.52
C SER A 39 -1.80 8.26 -2.99
N HIS A 40 -2.82 8.59 -3.77
CA HIS A 40 -2.68 8.91 -5.19
C HIS A 40 -2.93 10.40 -5.42
N TYR A 41 -2.10 10.99 -6.27
CA TYR A 41 -2.11 12.38 -6.66
C TYR A 41 -2.12 12.48 -8.19
N LYS A 42 -2.79 13.51 -8.70
CA LYS A 42 -2.85 13.84 -10.13
C LYS A 42 -2.74 15.35 -10.29
N LYS A 43 -1.79 15.82 -11.11
CA LYS A 43 -1.50 17.24 -11.34
C LYS A 43 -1.32 18.02 -10.01
N GLY A 44 -0.55 17.46 -9.09
CA GLY A 44 -0.29 18.05 -7.76
C GLY A 44 -1.43 17.92 -6.74
N LYS A 45 -2.65 17.56 -7.15
CA LYS A 45 -3.80 17.41 -6.24
C LYS A 45 -3.91 15.98 -5.72
N LYS A 46 -4.19 15.83 -4.42
CA LYS A 46 -4.46 14.53 -3.78
C LYS A 46 -5.85 14.05 -4.21
N MET A 47 -5.91 12.89 -4.85
CA MET A 47 -7.17 12.30 -5.31
C MET A 47 -7.84 11.50 -4.20
N PHE A 48 -7.11 10.57 -3.60
CA PHE A 48 -7.60 9.74 -2.51
C PHE A 48 -6.44 9.14 -1.72
N THR A 49 -6.75 8.71 -0.50
CA THR A 49 -5.87 7.95 0.36
C THR A 49 -6.60 6.73 0.88
N VAL A 50 -5.99 5.56 0.76
CA VAL A 50 -6.48 4.33 1.40
C VAL A 50 -5.53 3.99 2.53
N LYS A 51 -6.08 3.79 3.73
CA LYS A 51 -5.33 3.44 4.94
C LYS A 51 -5.85 2.12 5.48
N LYS A 52 -4.95 1.20 5.82
CA LYS A 52 -5.27 -0.12 6.37
C LYS A 52 -4.35 -0.42 7.57
N PRO A 53 -4.85 -1.10 8.60
CA PRO A 53 -4.00 -1.55 9.69
C PRO A 53 -2.96 -2.55 9.17
N LEU A 54 -1.82 -2.62 9.86
CA LEU A 54 -0.88 -3.71 9.72
C LEU A 54 -1.28 -4.83 10.67
N THR A 55 -1.29 -6.05 10.16
CA THR A 55 -1.43 -7.25 10.96
C THR A 55 -0.17 -7.49 11.78
N ILE A 56 -0.29 -8.28 12.85
CA ILE A 56 0.86 -8.66 13.68
C ILE A 56 1.93 -9.35 12.84
N ILE A 57 1.53 -10.21 11.89
CA ILE A 57 2.45 -10.91 10.99
C ILE A 57 3.21 -9.90 10.13
N GLU A 58 2.53 -8.95 9.50
CA GLU A 58 3.19 -7.90 8.72
C GLU A 58 4.18 -7.08 9.56
N ILE A 59 3.83 -6.75 10.81
CA ILE A 59 4.71 -5.99 11.72
C ILE A 59 5.97 -6.80 12.05
N VAL A 60 5.84 -8.08 12.36
CA VAL A 60 6.99 -8.96 12.64
C VAL A 60 7.87 -9.13 11.40
N THR A 61 7.29 -9.25 10.21
CA THR A 61 8.05 -9.35 8.96
C THR A 61 8.81 -8.05 8.66
N ILE A 62 8.19 -6.87 8.91
CA ILE A 62 8.87 -5.56 8.84
C ILE A 62 9.99 -5.46 9.87
N GLN A 63 9.76 -5.90 11.11
CA GLN A 63 10.77 -5.89 12.18
C GLN A 63 11.98 -6.76 11.81
N ARG A 64 11.79 -7.85 11.06
CA ARG A 64 12.84 -8.71 10.53
C ARG A 64 13.55 -8.14 9.29
N GLY A 65 13.11 -7.00 8.76
CA GLY A 65 13.64 -6.43 7.52
C GLY A 65 13.31 -7.25 6.26
N GLN A 66 12.27 -8.10 6.33
CA GLN A 66 11.90 -8.99 5.24
C GLN A 66 10.90 -8.32 4.30
N PHE A 67 10.98 -8.67 3.01
CA PHE A 67 10.04 -8.21 2.01
C PHE A 67 8.64 -8.81 2.22
N ILE A 68 7.61 -7.97 2.15
CA ILE A 68 6.21 -8.40 2.22
C ILE A 68 5.58 -8.25 0.83
N PRO A 69 5.38 -9.36 0.09
CA PRO A 69 4.75 -9.30 -1.21
C PRO A 69 3.31 -8.80 -1.08
N GLY A 70 2.93 -7.83 -1.91
CA GLY A 70 1.56 -7.34 -1.95
C GLY A 70 1.12 -6.61 -0.68
N LEU A 71 2.04 -6.04 0.10
CA LEU A 71 1.72 -5.28 1.32
C LEU A 71 0.59 -4.27 1.11
N PHE A 72 0.51 -3.62 -0.05
CA PHE A 72 -0.50 -2.61 -0.37
C PHE A 72 -1.62 -3.11 -1.29
N ARG A 73 -1.76 -4.42 -1.52
CA ARG A 73 -2.70 -5.01 -2.50
C ARG A 73 -4.16 -4.75 -2.16
N ASP A 74 -4.47 -4.62 -0.87
CA ASP A 74 -5.77 -4.31 -0.30
C ASP A 74 -6.00 -2.78 -0.13
N CYS A 75 -4.96 -1.96 -0.33
CA CYS A 75 -5.05 -0.50 -0.38
C CYS A 75 -5.61 -0.02 -1.73
N LYS A 76 -6.77 -0.55 -2.12
CA LYS A 76 -7.44 -0.31 -3.38
C LYS A 76 -8.23 1.00 -3.37
N GLY A 77 -7.93 1.89 -4.31
CA GLY A 77 -8.69 3.11 -4.54
C GLY A 77 -10.06 2.88 -5.18
N PRO A 78 -10.93 3.91 -5.22
CA PRO A 78 -12.27 3.80 -5.81
C PRO A 78 -12.26 3.34 -7.28
N ASP A 79 -11.20 3.66 -8.03
CA ASP A 79 -11.11 3.33 -9.47
C ASP A 79 -10.79 1.85 -9.76
N CYS A 80 -10.26 1.09 -8.80
CA CYS A 80 -9.86 -0.31 -9.02
C CYS A 80 -10.90 -1.34 -8.56
N MET A 81 -12.07 -0.89 -8.09
CA MET A 81 -13.26 -1.72 -7.90
C MET A 81 -14.11 -1.86 -9.18
N LYS A 82 -13.78 -1.14 -10.27
CA LYS A 82 -14.40 -1.34 -11.57
C LYS A 82 -13.82 -2.61 -12.19
N ASN A 83 -14.55 -3.71 -12.06
CA ASN A 83 -14.22 -5.02 -12.61
C ASN A 83 -13.69 -4.92 -14.05
N LYS A 84 -12.61 -5.65 -14.31
CA LYS A 84 -12.05 -5.85 -15.65
C LYS A 84 -13.03 -6.69 -16.48
N THR A 85 -13.87 -6.04 -17.28
CA THR A 85 -14.51 -6.67 -18.44
C THR A 85 -14.32 -5.78 -19.66
N LYS A 86 -13.16 -5.92 -20.30
CA LYS A 86 -13.04 -5.66 -21.74
C LYS A 86 -12.52 -6.93 -22.39
N LYS A 87 -13.44 -7.87 -22.67
CA LYS A 87 -13.18 -8.96 -23.61
C LYS A 87 -13.03 -8.31 -24.99
N SER A 88 -11.79 -8.09 -25.42
CA SER A 88 -11.51 -7.66 -26.79
C SER A 88 -11.78 -8.84 -27.73
N SER A 89 -12.93 -8.82 -28.41
CA SER A 89 -13.16 -9.69 -29.55
C SER A 89 -12.45 -9.06 -30.74
N ARG A 90 -11.25 -9.55 -31.09
CA ARG A 90 -10.68 -9.31 -32.41
C ARG A 90 -11.43 -10.22 -33.38
N ARG A 91 -12.35 -9.65 -34.17
CA ARG A 91 -12.88 -10.31 -35.36
C ARG A 91 -11.90 -10.01 -36.49
N LEU A 92 -11.03 -10.96 -36.79
CA LEU A 92 -10.28 -10.96 -38.04
C LEU A 92 -11.30 -11.09 -39.18
N LYS A 93 -11.23 -10.18 -40.15
CA LYS A 93 -11.80 -10.32 -41.48
C LYS A 93 -10.63 -10.35 -42.46
#